data_AF-A0A1B4VAN4-F1
#
_entry.id   AF-A0A1B4VAN4-F1
#
_cell.length_a   1.000
_cell.length_b   1.000
_cell.length_c   1.000
_cell.angle_alpha   90.00
_cell.angle_beta   90.00
_cell.angle_gamma   90.00
#
_symmetry.space_group_name_H-M   'P 1'
#
loop_
_entity.id
_entity.type
_entity.pdbx_description
1 polymer ?
#
loop_
_entity_poly.entity_id
_entity_poly.type
_entity_poly.pdbx_seq_one_letter_code
_entity_poly.pdbx_strand_id
1 'polypeptide(L)'
;MSSLPDVARVLSRALVAAPFLAALWAFGADADPVRGLTPVKRHPLPSADPFVDAQIRIARLRQTADQLRLLASQPRPANLSGDASMEYARHEMWLRQAESRVSTLADEWEKRLRPLAGATPARAQEFGLALDLNGFFQAQSVSLQTKLRREGIAAAFTADPVRTVHDSARVVIGQMNGAR
;
A
#
# COMPACT_ATOMS: atom_id res chain seq x y z
N MET A 1 -24.07 33.53 -46.24
CA MET A 1 -24.87 34.06 -45.11
C MET A 1 -25.87 32.97 -44.75
N SER A 2 -26.04 32.43 -43.57
CA SER A 2 -25.38 32.46 -42.27
C SER A 2 -26.12 31.42 -41.43
N SER A 3 -25.42 30.80 -40.47
CA SER A 3 -25.94 30.24 -39.22
C SER A 3 -26.48 28.79 -39.15
N LEU A 4 -26.21 28.28 -37.96
CA LEU A 4 -26.17 26.95 -37.38
C LEU A 4 -27.55 26.34 -37.02
N PRO A 5 -27.58 25.05 -36.63
CA PRO A 5 -28.77 24.25 -36.37
C PRO A 5 -29.24 24.30 -34.91
N ASP A 6 -30.54 24.10 -34.65
CA ASP A 6 -31.10 23.99 -33.30
C ASP A 6 -31.92 22.71 -33.10
N VAL A 7 -31.24 21.75 -32.44
CA VAL A 7 -31.70 20.91 -31.32
C VAL A 7 -33.08 20.26 -31.44
N ALA A 8 -33.09 19.05 -32.00
CA ALA A 8 -34.14 18.06 -31.74
C ALA A 8 -33.53 16.65 -31.66
N ARG A 9 -33.15 16.23 -30.45
CA ARG A 9 -33.26 14.82 -30.01
C ARG A 9 -33.00 14.66 -28.51
N VAL A 10 -34.11 14.64 -27.77
CA VAL A 10 -34.47 13.61 -26.78
C VAL A 10 -33.31 13.00 -26.00
N LEU A 11 -33.01 13.59 -24.84
CA LEU A 11 -32.28 12.94 -23.76
C LEU A 11 -33.27 12.56 -22.66
N SER A 12 -33.52 11.26 -22.55
CA SER A 12 -34.14 10.66 -21.37
C SER A 12 -33.69 9.21 -21.29
N ARG A 13 -32.63 8.97 -20.52
CA ARG A 13 -32.50 7.76 -19.69
C ARG A 13 -31.43 7.96 -18.64
N ALA A 14 -31.93 8.24 -17.44
CA ALA A 14 -31.21 8.15 -16.18
C ALA A 14 -30.87 6.69 -15.88
N LEU A 15 -29.69 6.45 -15.30
CA LEU A 15 -29.62 5.71 -14.04
C LEU A 15 -28.39 6.18 -13.27
N VAL A 16 -28.67 6.95 -12.22
CA VAL A 16 -27.75 7.46 -11.22
C VAL A 16 -27.69 6.43 -10.10
N ALA A 17 -26.50 6.05 -9.67
CA ALA A 17 -26.29 5.40 -8.38
C ALA A 17 -24.92 5.83 -7.82
N ALA A 18 -24.91 7.04 -7.26
CA ALA A 18 -23.88 7.51 -6.34
C ALA A 18 -24.54 7.68 -4.97
N PRO A 19 -24.02 7.08 -3.88
CA PRO A 19 -24.28 7.60 -2.55
C PRO A 19 -23.10 8.52 -2.17
N PHE A 20 -23.36 9.82 -2.28
CA PHE A 20 -22.53 10.86 -1.69
C PHE A 20 -22.95 11.04 -0.22
N LEU A 21 -21.94 11.27 0.62
CA LEU A 21 -22.00 11.55 2.05
C LEU A 21 -22.90 12.74 2.38
N ALA A 22 -23.77 12.59 3.39
CA ALA A 22 -24.11 13.64 4.36
C ALA A 22 -25.13 13.10 5.39
N ALA A 23 -24.73 13.01 6.67
CA ALA A 23 -25.52 13.41 7.84
C ALA A 23 -24.86 12.88 9.12
N LEU A 24 -25.01 13.67 10.19
CA LEU A 24 -24.43 13.52 11.52
C LEU A 24 -22.94 13.88 11.49
N TRP A 25 -22.53 15.07 11.94
CA TRP A 25 -22.73 15.51 13.31
C TRP A 25 -23.19 16.96 13.40
N ALA A 26 -24.38 17.13 13.99
CA ALA A 26 -24.83 18.39 14.52
C ALA A 26 -24.00 18.75 15.75
N PHE A 27 -23.63 20.03 15.80
CA PHE A 27 -23.07 20.74 16.93
C PHE A 27 -23.99 20.55 18.15
N GLY A 28 -23.48 19.90 19.18
CA GLY A 28 -24.03 19.90 20.53
C GLY A 28 -22.92 20.37 21.47
N ALA A 29 -22.85 21.68 21.69
CA ALA A 29 -22.13 22.24 22.82
C ALA A 29 -22.98 21.97 24.06
N ASP A 30 -22.50 21.13 24.96
CA ASP A 30 -22.90 21.17 26.35
C ASP A 30 -21.66 20.94 27.21
N ALA A 31 -21.42 21.89 28.10
CA ALA A 31 -20.28 21.93 28.99
C ALA A 31 -20.56 21.06 30.23
N ASP A 32 -19.54 20.30 30.64
CA ASP A 32 -19.21 19.72 31.95
C ASP A 32 -20.31 19.56 33.04
N PRO A 33 -20.31 18.45 33.82
CA PRO A 33 -19.21 18.24 34.77
C PRO A 33 -18.83 16.78 35.12
N VAL A 34 -17.53 16.60 35.43
CA VAL A 34 -16.94 15.78 36.52
C VAL A 34 -17.57 14.41 36.82
N ARG A 35 -16.83 13.33 36.56
CA ARG A 35 -16.72 12.18 37.50
C ARG A 35 -15.61 11.21 37.11
N GLY A 36 -14.84 10.81 38.12
CA GLY A 36 -13.62 10.02 38.01
C GLY A 36 -13.76 8.76 37.15
N LEU A 37 -12.90 8.67 36.14
CA LEU A 37 -12.57 7.42 35.48
C LEU A 37 -11.19 7.03 35.99
N THR A 38 -11.18 5.99 36.82
CA THR A 38 -9.98 5.27 37.21
C THR A 38 -9.12 4.99 35.98
N PRO A 39 -7.78 5.05 36.07
CA PRO A 39 -6.94 4.68 34.96
C PRO A 39 -7.24 3.23 34.60
N VAL A 40 -7.88 3.03 33.44
CA VAL A 40 -8.06 1.72 32.84
C VAL A 40 -6.66 1.13 32.69
N LYS A 41 -6.31 0.18 33.57
CA LYS A 41 -5.18 -0.71 33.36
C LYS A 41 -5.49 -1.45 32.07
N ARG A 42 -4.98 -0.92 30.95
CA ARG A 42 -4.96 -1.66 29.70
C ARG A 42 -4.12 -2.89 30.01
N HIS A 43 -4.77 -4.05 30.14
CA HIS A 43 -4.04 -5.30 30.10
C HIS A 43 -3.22 -5.28 28.81
N PRO A 44 -1.88 -5.48 28.87
CA PRO A 44 -1.12 -5.72 27.67
C PRO A 44 -1.79 -6.91 26.99
N LEU A 45 -2.29 -6.70 25.78
CA LEU A 45 -2.65 -7.82 24.91
C LEU A 45 -1.47 -8.81 24.93
N PRO A 46 -1.73 -10.13 24.97
CA PRO A 46 -0.68 -11.14 25.04
C PRO A 46 0.36 -10.78 23.99
N SER A 47 1.60 -10.57 24.45
CA SER A 47 2.73 -10.21 23.61
C SER A 47 2.77 -11.15 22.42
N ALA A 48 2.38 -10.66 21.24
CA ALA A 48 2.49 -11.41 20.01
C ALA A 48 3.97 -11.80 19.88
N ASP A 49 4.23 -13.08 19.62
CA ASP A 49 5.58 -13.58 19.43
C ASP A 49 6.25 -12.72 18.33
N PRO A 50 7.33 -11.98 18.63
CA PRO A 50 7.97 -11.09 17.67
C PRO A 50 8.46 -11.85 16.44
N PHE A 51 8.74 -13.15 16.57
CA PHE A 51 9.10 -14.02 15.45
C PHE A 51 7.90 -14.29 14.53
N VAL A 52 6.70 -14.50 15.10
CA VAL A 52 5.47 -14.67 14.33
C VAL A 52 5.11 -13.37 13.60
N ASP A 53 5.22 -12.23 14.27
CA ASP A 53 4.99 -10.91 13.65
C ASP A 53 5.96 -10.65 12.49
N ALA A 54 7.24 -10.97 12.67
CA ALA A 54 8.25 -10.83 11.62
C ALA A 54 7.97 -11.74 10.42
N GLN A 55 7.54 -12.98 10.64
CA GLN A 55 7.11 -13.89 9.56
C GLN A 55 5.88 -13.37 8.80
N ILE A 56 4.87 -12.86 9.51
CA ILE A 56 3.68 -12.26 8.89
C ILE A 56 4.10 -11.09 7.98
N ARG A 57 5.05 -10.26 8.43
CA ARG A 57 5.56 -9.13 7.64
C ARG A 57 6.31 -9.59 6.40
N ILE A 58 7.17 -10.61 6.50
CA ILE A 58 7.87 -11.21 5.35
C ILE A 58 6.88 -11.73 4.32
N ALA A 59 5.85 -12.48 4.77
CA ALA A 59 4.80 -12.98 3.88
C ALA A 59 4.07 -11.84 3.15
N ARG A 60 3.84 -10.72 3.84
CA ARG A 60 3.21 -9.53 3.26
C ARG A 60 4.09 -8.83 2.22
N LEU A 61 5.40 -8.74 2.47
CA LEU A 61 6.37 -8.24 1.48
C LEU A 61 6.39 -9.13 0.23
N ARG A 62 6.40 -10.46 0.40
CA ARG A 62 6.31 -11.42 -0.72
C ARG A 62 5.04 -11.23 -1.53
N GLN A 63 3.90 -11.11 -0.86
CA GLN A 63 2.62 -10.83 -1.52
C GLN A 63 2.67 -9.52 -2.32
N THR A 64 3.28 -8.47 -1.76
CA THR A 64 3.44 -7.18 -2.45
C THR A 64 4.32 -7.33 -3.69
N ALA A 65 5.44 -8.05 -3.59
CA ALA A 65 6.31 -8.35 -4.72
C ALA A 65 5.55 -9.12 -5.82
N ASP A 66 4.81 -10.16 -5.46
CA ASP A 66 3.99 -10.92 -6.42
C ASP A 66 2.93 -10.05 -7.11
N GLN A 67 2.26 -9.16 -6.36
CA GLN A 67 1.30 -8.22 -6.94
C GLN A 67 1.98 -7.25 -7.92
N LEU A 68 3.15 -6.72 -7.58
CA LEU A 68 3.92 -5.86 -8.48
C LEU A 68 4.36 -6.62 -9.75
N ARG A 69 4.76 -7.89 -9.63
CA ARG A 69 5.07 -8.76 -10.77
C ARG A 69 3.86 -8.95 -11.68
N LEU A 70 2.68 -9.19 -11.10
CA LEU A 70 1.44 -9.35 -11.87
C LEU A 70 1.08 -8.07 -12.62
N LEU A 71 1.24 -6.89 -12.00
CA LEU A 71 1.04 -5.60 -12.66
C LEU A 71 2.06 -5.39 -13.80
N ALA A 72 3.32 -5.79 -13.61
CA ALA A 72 4.36 -5.70 -14.64
C ALA A 72 4.14 -6.67 -15.81
N SER A 73 3.43 -7.77 -15.57
CA SER A 73 3.17 -8.82 -16.57
C SER A 73 1.85 -8.61 -17.32
N GLN A 74 1.16 -7.49 -17.10
CA GLN A 74 -0.08 -7.19 -17.82
C GLN A 74 0.19 -7.12 -19.33
N PRO A 75 -0.76 -7.54 -20.18
CA PRO A 75 -0.58 -7.45 -21.61
C PRO A 75 -0.53 -5.98 -22.04
N ARG A 76 0.41 -5.67 -22.93
CA ARG A 76 0.51 -4.34 -23.52
C ARG A 76 -0.76 -4.04 -24.36
N PRO A 77 -1.43 -2.89 -24.16
CA PRO A 77 -2.57 -2.52 -24.99
C PRO A 77 -2.18 -2.36 -26.47
N ALA A 78 -3.00 -2.91 -27.37
CA ALA A 78 -2.71 -2.97 -28.80
C ALA A 78 -2.69 -1.58 -29.49
N ASN A 79 -3.45 -0.61 -28.96
CA ASN A 79 -3.71 0.67 -29.60
C ASN A 79 -2.96 1.85 -28.95
N LEU A 80 -1.77 1.62 -28.39
CA LEU A 80 -0.96 2.70 -27.81
C LEU A 80 -0.28 3.53 -28.89
N SER A 81 -0.31 4.85 -28.73
CA SER A 81 0.56 5.76 -29.48
C SER A 81 2.05 5.54 -29.14
N GLY A 82 2.97 6.07 -29.95
CA GLY A 82 4.41 5.93 -29.73
C GLY A 82 4.86 6.41 -28.34
N ASP A 83 4.37 7.57 -27.90
CA ASP A 83 4.70 8.11 -26.57
C ASP A 83 4.10 7.27 -25.44
N ALA A 84 2.85 6.85 -25.57
CA ALA A 84 2.20 5.98 -24.57
C ALA A 84 2.87 4.60 -24.49
N SER A 85 3.40 4.10 -25.61
CA SER A 85 4.21 2.88 -25.68
C SER A 85 5.51 3.01 -24.90
N MET A 86 6.25 4.11 -25.08
CA MET A 86 7.49 4.35 -24.34
C MET A 86 7.20 4.55 -22.84
N GLU A 87 6.12 5.26 -22.51
CA GLU A 87 5.69 5.44 -21.13
C GLU A 87 5.34 4.10 -20.48
N TYR A 88 4.60 3.24 -21.18
CA TYR A 88 4.30 1.89 -20.73
C TYR A 88 5.56 1.07 -20.44
N ALA A 89 6.54 1.08 -21.35
CA ALA A 89 7.80 0.36 -21.15
C ALA A 89 8.59 0.88 -19.93
N ARG A 90 8.62 2.20 -19.72
CA ARG A 90 9.24 2.80 -18.52
C ARG A 90 8.50 2.39 -17.24
N HIS A 91 7.17 2.37 -17.27
CA HIS A 91 6.34 1.95 -16.15
C HIS A 91 6.55 0.47 -15.82
N GLU A 92 6.58 -0.40 -16.82
CA GLU A 92 6.87 -1.82 -16.66
C GLU A 92 8.24 -2.04 -16.00
N MET A 93 9.27 -1.34 -16.49
CA MET A 93 10.61 -1.42 -15.90
C MET A 93 10.61 -0.95 -14.43
N TRP A 94 9.91 0.14 -14.12
CA TRP A 94 9.76 0.61 -12.75
C TRP A 94 9.08 -0.43 -11.85
N LEU A 95 8.01 -1.09 -12.33
CA LEU A 95 7.33 -2.15 -11.58
C LEU A 95 8.25 -3.35 -11.29
N ARG A 96 9.02 -3.81 -12.28
CA ARG A 96 10.00 -4.90 -12.10
C ARG A 96 11.09 -4.53 -11.10
N GLN A 97 11.56 -3.28 -11.11
CA GLN A 97 12.52 -2.79 -10.13
C GLN A 97 11.91 -2.73 -8.72
N ALA A 98 10.66 -2.27 -8.60
CA ALA A 98 9.94 -2.23 -7.33
C ALA A 98 9.74 -3.63 -6.75
N GLU A 99 9.28 -4.57 -7.58
CA GLU A 99 9.13 -5.99 -7.26
C GLU A 99 10.45 -6.59 -6.74
N SER A 100 11.53 -6.46 -7.52
CA SER A 100 12.85 -6.96 -7.15
C SER A 100 13.34 -6.42 -5.80
N ARG A 101 13.15 -5.12 -5.53
CA ARG A 101 13.56 -4.50 -4.26
C ARG A 101 12.73 -5.01 -3.07
N VAL A 102 11.42 -5.17 -3.25
CA VAL A 102 10.53 -5.69 -2.20
C VAL A 102 10.84 -7.17 -1.92
N SER A 103 11.06 -7.99 -2.96
CA SER A 103 11.46 -9.38 -2.82
C SER A 103 12.79 -9.51 -2.10
N THR A 104 13.79 -8.71 -2.49
CA THR A 104 15.12 -8.72 -1.86
C THR A 104 15.02 -8.39 -0.38
N LEU A 105 14.20 -7.41 0.01
CA LEU A 105 13.98 -7.08 1.42
C LEU A 105 13.37 -8.26 2.19
N ALA A 106 12.38 -8.94 1.62
CA ALA A 106 11.77 -10.11 2.23
C ALA A 106 12.79 -11.25 2.44
N ASP A 107 13.64 -11.50 1.44
CA ASP A 107 14.68 -12.54 1.51
C ASP A 107 15.78 -12.21 2.51
N GLU A 108 16.19 -10.95 2.60
CA GLU A 108 17.15 -10.49 3.60
C GLU A 108 16.61 -10.68 5.03
N TRP A 109 15.33 -10.38 5.24
CA TRP A 109 14.70 -10.59 6.54
C TRP A 109 14.55 -12.06 6.87
N GLU A 110 14.15 -12.90 5.92
CA GLU A 110 14.06 -14.34 6.14
C GLU A 110 15.44 -14.94 6.49
N LYS A 111 16.50 -14.52 5.79
CA LYS A 111 17.88 -14.93 6.10
C LYS A 111 18.30 -14.53 7.51
N ARG A 112 17.91 -13.34 7.98
CA ARG A 112 18.19 -12.86 9.34
C ARG A 112 17.37 -13.59 10.40
N LEU A 113 16.16 -14.04 10.08
CA LEU A 113 15.30 -14.80 10.99
C LEU A 113 15.62 -16.29 11.04
N ARG A 114 16.22 -16.86 9.98
CA ARG A 114 16.53 -18.30 9.91
C ARG A 114 17.28 -18.86 11.12
N PRO A 115 18.30 -18.19 11.70
CA PRO A 115 19.00 -18.67 12.90
C PRO A 115 18.11 -18.71 14.16
N LEU A 116 17.00 -17.97 14.16
CA LEU A 116 16.06 -17.86 15.28
C LEU A 116 14.89 -18.86 15.15
N ALA A 117 14.74 -19.52 13.99
CA ALA A 117 13.71 -20.52 13.78
C ALA A 117 13.92 -21.74 14.69
N GLY A 118 13.00 -21.96 15.64
CA GLY A 118 13.10 -23.04 16.62
C GLY A 118 14.06 -22.77 17.79
N ALA A 119 14.56 -21.54 17.93
CA ALA A 119 15.34 -21.14 19.09
C ALA A 119 14.46 -21.07 20.35
N THR A 120 15.00 -21.47 21.51
CA THR A 120 14.32 -21.28 22.79
C THR A 120 14.23 -19.78 23.12
N PRO A 121 13.22 -19.35 23.91
CA PRO A 121 13.07 -17.95 24.31
C PRO A 121 14.34 -17.35 24.93
N ALA A 122 15.09 -18.15 25.70
CA ALA A 122 16.37 -17.76 26.28
C ALA A 122 17.44 -17.45 25.22
N ARG A 123 17.55 -18.28 24.18
CA ARG A 123 18.46 -18.04 23.05
C ARG A 123 18.06 -16.81 22.25
N ALA A 124 16.76 -16.60 22.02
CA ALA A 124 16.26 -15.40 21.36
C ALA A 124 16.56 -14.11 22.15
N GLN A 125 16.67 -14.22 23.48
CA GLN A 125 17.03 -13.12 24.39
C GLN A 125 18.54 -12.86 24.44
N GLU A 126 19.39 -13.90 24.40
CA GLU A 126 20.86 -13.80 24.27
C GLU A 126 21.28 -13.05 23.00
N PHE A 127 20.47 -13.19 21.95
CA PHE A 127 20.67 -12.46 20.71
C PHE A 127 20.31 -10.97 20.81
N GLY A 128 19.69 -10.49 21.90
CA GLY A 128 19.23 -9.09 22.06
C GLY A 128 18.21 -8.64 21.00
N LEU A 129 17.76 -9.57 20.15
CA LEU A 129 17.20 -9.32 18.83
C LEU A 129 15.67 -9.20 18.86
N ALA A 130 14.98 -9.84 19.81
CA ALA A 130 13.52 -9.87 19.84
C ALA A 130 12.87 -8.49 20.04
N LEU A 131 13.54 -7.56 20.73
CA LEU A 131 12.99 -6.22 21.04
C LEU A 131 13.28 -5.17 19.96
N ASP A 132 14.28 -5.35 19.09
CA ASP A 132 14.65 -4.35 18.06
C ASP A 132 14.52 -4.84 16.60
N LEU A 133 14.40 -6.15 16.35
CA LEU A 133 14.17 -6.67 14.99
C LEU A 133 12.92 -6.08 14.34
N ASN A 134 11.82 -6.00 15.09
CA ASN A 134 10.57 -5.45 14.58
C ASN A 134 10.68 -3.95 14.27
N GLY A 135 11.42 -3.19 15.09
CA GLY A 135 11.67 -1.76 14.86
C GLY A 135 12.55 -1.54 13.62
N PHE A 136 13.64 -2.29 13.51
CA PHE A 136 14.54 -2.24 12.37
C PHE A 136 13.85 -2.63 11.06
N PHE A 137 13.10 -3.74 11.06
CA PHE A 137 12.31 -4.18 9.92
C PHE A 137 11.27 -3.13 9.52
N GLN A 138 10.52 -2.59 10.48
CA GLN A 138 9.58 -1.51 10.20
C GLN A 138 10.27 -0.28 9.57
N ALA A 139 11.43 0.12 10.08
CA ALA A 139 12.16 1.26 9.54
C ALA A 139 12.61 1.01 8.09
N GLN A 140 13.16 -0.17 7.79
CA GLN A 140 13.59 -0.53 6.44
C GLN A 140 12.41 -0.57 5.46
N SER A 141 11.28 -1.15 5.86
CA SER A 141 10.12 -1.25 4.98
C SER A 141 9.42 0.09 4.78
N VAL A 142 9.33 0.95 5.80
CA VAL A 142 8.82 2.33 5.64
C VAL A 142 9.75 3.16 4.72
N SER A 143 11.06 2.99 4.86
CA SER A 143 12.04 3.65 3.99
C SER A 143 11.86 3.22 2.53
N LEU A 144 11.76 1.91 2.27
CA LEU A 144 11.52 1.39 0.93
C LEU A 144 10.18 1.88 0.37
N GLN A 145 9.10 1.81 1.15
CA GLN A 145 7.78 2.31 0.75
C GLN A 145 7.84 3.77 0.32
N THR A 146 8.50 4.61 1.14
CA THR A 146 8.66 6.04 0.87
C THR A 146 9.46 6.28 -0.40
N LYS A 147 10.54 5.52 -0.60
CA LYS A 147 11.37 5.60 -1.81
C LYS A 147 10.57 5.25 -3.07
N LEU A 148 9.87 4.11 -3.06
CA LEU A 148 9.05 3.67 -4.19
C LEU A 148 7.92 4.67 -4.49
N ARG A 149 7.28 5.24 -3.46
CA ARG A 149 6.27 6.29 -3.62
C ARG A 149 6.84 7.55 -4.29
N ARG A 150 8.04 7.99 -3.86
CA ARG A 150 8.70 9.16 -4.45
C ARG A 150 9.10 8.90 -5.90
N GLU A 151 9.66 7.74 -6.20
CA GLU A 151 10.03 7.34 -7.56
C GLU A 151 8.81 7.28 -8.48
N GLY A 152 7.70 6.72 -8.00
CA GLY A 152 6.44 6.66 -8.74
C GLY A 152 5.88 8.05 -9.06
N ILE A 153 5.91 8.98 -8.11
CA ILE A 153 5.48 10.37 -8.32
C ILE A 153 6.41 11.09 -9.31
N ALA A 154 7.73 10.93 -9.15
CA ALA A 154 8.73 11.57 -9.99
C ALA A 154 8.68 11.09 -11.46
N ALA A 155 8.22 9.86 -11.70
CA ALA A 155 8.09 9.30 -13.03
C ALA A 155 6.96 9.93 -13.87
N ALA A 156 6.00 10.61 -13.23
CA ALA A 156 4.96 11.42 -13.87
C ALA A 156 4.24 10.72 -15.04
N PHE A 157 3.70 9.52 -14.79
CA PHE A 157 2.93 8.77 -15.80
C PHE A 157 1.61 9.50 -16.14
N THR A 158 1.40 9.77 -17.43
CA THR A 158 0.29 10.60 -17.94
C THR A 158 -0.67 9.85 -18.85
N ALA A 159 -0.22 8.79 -19.52
CA ALA A 159 -1.08 8.00 -20.39
C ALA A 159 -2.12 7.23 -19.56
N ASP A 160 -3.41 7.36 -19.88
CA ASP A 160 -4.50 6.71 -19.13
C ASP A 160 -4.28 5.23 -18.79
N PRO A 161 -3.92 4.34 -19.75
CA PRO A 161 -3.71 2.94 -19.43
C PRO A 161 -2.53 2.70 -18.48
N VAL A 162 -1.51 3.57 -18.52
CA VAL A 162 -0.36 3.49 -17.61
C VAL A 162 -0.76 4.00 -16.23
N ARG A 163 -1.49 5.12 -16.17
CA ARG A 163 -1.95 5.75 -14.93
C ARG A 163 -2.84 4.82 -14.10
N THR A 164 -3.77 4.10 -14.72
CA THR A 164 -4.65 3.16 -14.00
C THR A 164 -3.86 2.03 -13.33
N VAL A 165 -2.88 1.46 -14.03
CA VAL A 165 -2.01 0.40 -13.47
C VAL A 165 -1.09 1.00 -12.41
N HIS A 166 -0.59 2.22 -12.63
CA HIS A 166 0.23 2.94 -11.66
C HIS A 166 -0.52 3.21 -10.35
N ASP A 167 -1.78 3.64 -10.40
CA ASP A 167 -2.60 3.85 -9.21
C ASP A 167 -2.83 2.54 -8.44
N SER A 168 -2.99 1.42 -9.14
CA SER A 168 -3.04 0.09 -8.52
C SER A 168 -1.73 -0.25 -7.82
N ALA A 169 -0.59 0.03 -8.45
CA ALA A 169 0.73 -0.17 -7.85
C ALA A 169 0.94 0.70 -6.61
N ARG A 170 0.45 1.94 -6.62
CA ARG A 170 0.49 2.84 -5.46
C ARG A 170 -0.30 2.30 -4.27
N VAL A 171 -1.47 1.69 -4.51
CA VAL A 171 -2.26 1.05 -3.47
C VAL A 171 -1.52 -0.16 -2.89
N VAL A 172 -0.98 -1.03 -3.74
CA VAL A 172 -0.18 -2.20 -3.33
C VAL A 172 1.02 -1.78 -2.48
N ILE A 173 1.81 -0.81 -2.94
CA ILE A 173 2.94 -0.25 -2.19
C ILE A 173 2.46 0.43 -0.89
N GLY A 174 1.29 1.07 -0.89
CA GLY A 174 0.65 1.63 0.30
C GLY A 174 0.37 0.60 1.39
N GLN A 175 0.01 -0.62 0.99
CA GLN A 175 -0.42 -1.69 1.88
C GLN A 175 0.70 -2.59 2.39
N MET A 176 1.92 -2.50 1.81
CA MET A 176 3.04 -3.41 2.12
C MET A 176 3.39 -3.47 3.62
N ASN A 177 3.17 -2.37 4.36
CA ASN A 177 3.49 -2.25 5.79
C ASN A 177 2.29 -2.49 6.73
N GLY A 178 1.09 -2.72 6.20
CA GLY A 178 -0.08 -3.05 7.02
C GLY A 178 -0.82 -1.89 7.67
N ALA A 179 -0.85 -0.71 7.06
CA ALA A 179 -1.71 0.37 7.53
C ALA A 179 -3.19 0.00 7.32
N ARG A 180 -3.94 -0.09 8.42
CA ARG A 180 -5.40 0.02 8.47
C ARG A 180 -5.78 1.49 8.54
#